data_AF-A0A2I0INH9-F1
#
_entry.id   AF-A0A2I0INH9-F1
#
_cell.length_a   1.000
_cell.length_b   1.000
_cell.length_c   1.000
_cell.angle_alpha   90.00
_cell.angle_beta   90.00
_cell.angle_gamma   90.00
#
_symmetry.space_group_name_H-M   'P 1'
#
loop_
_entity.id
_entity.type
_entity.pdbx_description
1 polymer ?
#
loop_
_entity_poly.entity_id
_entity_poly.type
_entity_poly.pdbx_seq_one_letter_code
_entity_poly.pdbx_strand_id
1 'polypeptide(L)'
;MQERKDLIKGNFRDRHFNAGSILLGFGVFEAVGGGFNTWFRAGKLFPGPHLFAGAAITVLWAAAAALVPAMQKGSETARNLHIALNAFNVVLFIWQIPTGIDIVYKVFEFTKWP
;
A
#
# COMPACT_ATOMS: atom_id res chain seq x y z
N MET A 1 10.34 23.08 24.65
CA MET A 1 10.06 23.97 23.49
C MET A 1 11.02 23.76 22.31
N GLN A 2 12.28 23.37 22.54
CA GLN A 2 13.24 23.11 21.46
C GLN A 2 12.78 21.97 20.55
N GLU A 3 12.37 20.84 21.13
CA GLU A 3 11.85 19.66 20.40
C GLU A 3 10.68 19.99 19.45
N ARG A 4 9.67 20.74 19.91
CA ARG A 4 8.55 21.17 19.04
C ARG A 4 9.05 22.05 17.87
N LYS A 5 10.02 22.94 18.13
CA LYS A 5 10.61 23.79 17.07
C LYS A 5 11.38 22.94 16.06
N ASP A 6 12.10 21.92 16.53
CA ASP A 6 12.88 21.02 15.69
C ASP A 6 11.96 20.12 14.83
N LEU A 7 10.87 19.61 15.40
CA LEU A 7 9.85 18.85 14.67
C LEU A 7 9.16 19.67 13.58
N ILE A 8 8.86 20.95 13.86
CA ILE A 8 8.29 21.88 12.86
C ILE A 8 9.28 22.13 11.73
N LYS A 9 10.56 22.39 12.06
CA LYS A 9 11.62 22.57 11.05
C LYS A 9 11.81 21.33 10.16
N GLY A 10 11.66 20.13 10.73
CA GLY A 10 11.84 18.87 10.00
C GLY A 10 10.75 18.56 8.98
N ASN A 11 9.61 19.25 9.02
CA ASN A 11 8.48 19.10 8.09
C ASN A 11 8.00 17.64 7.89
N PHE A 12 8.07 16.82 8.95
CA PHE A 12 7.79 15.39 8.85
C PHE A 12 6.36 15.08 8.42
N ARG A 13 5.39 15.90 8.83
CA ARG A 13 3.98 15.75 8.47
C ARG A 13 3.78 15.83 6.96
N ASP A 14 4.26 16.89 6.33
CA ASP A 14 4.02 17.11 4.90
C ASP A 14 4.83 16.12 4.06
N ARG A 15 6.04 15.75 4.51
CA ARG A 15 6.81 14.66 3.89
C ARG A 15 6.07 13.33 3.95
N HIS A 16 5.50 12.98 5.10
CA HIS A 16 4.71 11.74 5.24
C HIS A 16 3.45 11.78 4.37
N PHE A 17 2.74 12.92 4.35
CA PHE A 17 1.57 13.09 3.49
C PHE A 17 1.91 12.94 2.00
N ASN A 18 2.98 13.56 1.54
CA ASN A 18 3.41 13.48 0.14
C ASN A 18 3.85 12.06 -0.23
N ALA A 19 4.72 11.44 0.57
CA ALA A 19 5.17 10.07 0.34
C ALA A 19 4.02 9.07 0.40
N GLY A 20 3.13 9.21 1.38
CA GLY A 20 1.93 8.38 1.52
C GLY A 20 0.95 8.56 0.36
N SER A 21 0.77 9.78 -0.16
CA SER A 21 -0.11 10.04 -1.31
C SER A 21 0.44 9.44 -2.60
N ILE A 22 1.76 9.52 -2.81
CA ILE A 22 2.42 8.87 -3.95
C ILE A 22 2.28 7.35 -3.84
N LEU A 23 2.58 6.77 -2.67
CA LEU A 23 2.44 5.34 -2.43
C LEU A 23 1.00 4.86 -2.65
N LEU A 24 0.01 5.58 -2.12
CA LEU A 24 -1.40 5.27 -2.30
C LEU A 24 -1.78 5.28 -3.78
N GLY A 25 -1.42 6.35 -4.51
CA GLY A 25 -1.71 6.48 -5.93
C GLY A 25 -1.08 5.33 -6.73
N PHE A 26 0.25 5.20 -6.69
CA PHE A 26 0.94 4.15 -7.44
C PHE A 26 0.49 2.74 -7.03
N GLY A 27 0.44 2.46 -5.74
CA GLY A 27 0.11 1.13 -5.24
C GLY A 27 -1.30 0.67 -5.59
N VAL A 28 -2.29 1.56 -5.55
CA VAL A 28 -3.68 1.24 -5.98
C VAL A 28 -3.73 0.99 -7.48
N PHE A 29 -3.08 1.83 -8.29
CA PHE A 29 -3.04 1.66 -9.75
C PHE A 29 -2.35 0.36 -10.14
N GLU A 30 -1.25 -0.02 -9.48
CA GLU A 30 -0.56 -1.28 -9.72
C GLU A 30 -1.40 -2.49 -9.29
N ALA A 31 -2.04 -2.46 -8.12
CA ALA A 31 -2.87 -3.55 -7.64
C ALA A 31 -4.07 -3.81 -8.57
N VAL A 32 -4.76 -2.75 -8.99
CA VAL A 32 -5.89 -2.84 -9.91
C VAL A 32 -5.41 -3.19 -11.33
N GLY A 33 -4.41 -2.48 -11.83
CA GLY A 33 -3.84 -2.66 -13.15
C GLY A 33 -3.25 -4.05 -13.36
N GLY A 34 -2.57 -4.61 -12.35
CA GLY A 34 -2.05 -5.99 -12.37
C GLY A 34 -3.17 -7.03 -12.51
N GLY A 35 -4.28 -6.84 -11.80
CA GLY A 35 -5.48 -7.67 -11.92
C GLY A 35 -6.09 -7.59 -13.33
N PHE A 36 -6.31 -6.37 -13.84
CA PHE A 36 -6.83 -6.16 -15.20
C PHE A 36 -5.92 -6.75 -16.28
N ASN A 37 -4.61 -6.48 -16.20
CA ASN A 37 -3.63 -7.04 -17.14
C ASN A 37 -3.67 -8.57 -17.16
N THR A 38 -3.78 -9.20 -15.99
CA THR A 38 -3.92 -10.65 -15.88
C THR A 38 -5.20 -11.13 -16.55
N TRP A 39 -6.33 -10.48 -16.28
CA TRP A 39 -7.62 -10.84 -16.89
C TRP A 39 -7.59 -10.71 -18.41
N PHE A 40 -7.09 -9.59 -18.95
CA PHE A 40 -7.03 -9.38 -20.40
C PHE A 40 -6.13 -10.38 -21.11
N ARG A 41 -5.06 -10.86 -20.46
CA ARG A 41 -4.13 -11.84 -21.04
C ARG A 41 -4.58 -13.29 -20.89
N ALA A 42 -5.23 -13.64 -19.78
CA ALA A 42 -5.52 -15.02 -19.42
C ALA A 42 -7.02 -15.37 -19.35
N GLY A 43 -7.91 -14.39 -19.50
CA GLY A 43 -9.37 -14.57 -19.38
C GLY A 43 -9.87 -14.88 -17.97
N LYS A 44 -8.98 -14.83 -16.97
CA LYS A 44 -9.26 -15.09 -15.55
C LYS A 44 -8.21 -14.44 -14.65
N LEU A 45 -8.54 -14.30 -13.38
CA LEU A 45 -7.54 -14.05 -12.34
C LEU A 45 -6.93 -15.36 -11.85
N PHE A 46 -5.77 -15.28 -11.21
CA PHE A 46 -5.14 -16.39 -10.51
C PHE A 46 -5.19 -16.12 -9.00
N PRO A 47 -6.24 -16.57 -8.29
CA PRO A 47 -6.36 -16.32 -6.86
C PRO A 47 -5.22 -16.99 -6.10
N GLY A 48 -4.60 -16.25 -5.19
CA GLY A 48 -3.47 -16.72 -4.42
C GLY A 48 -3.02 -15.70 -3.38
N PRO A 49 -2.04 -16.06 -2.54
CA PRO A 49 -1.60 -15.23 -1.42
C PRO A 49 -1.28 -13.79 -1.81
N HIS A 50 -0.53 -13.58 -2.89
CA HIS A 50 -0.15 -12.25 -3.36
C HIS A 50 -1.35 -11.40 -3.76
N LEU A 51 -2.29 -11.98 -4.52
CA LEU A 51 -3.47 -11.27 -5.01
C LEU A 51 -4.39 -10.87 -3.84
N PHE A 52 -4.63 -11.77 -2.89
CA PHE A 52 -5.46 -11.49 -1.73
C PHE A 52 -4.80 -10.50 -0.76
N ALA A 53 -3.48 -10.62 -0.55
CA ALA A 53 -2.73 -9.66 0.26
C ALA A 53 -2.73 -8.27 -0.37
N GLY A 54 -2.47 -8.15 -1.68
CA GLY A 54 -2.54 -6.89 -2.42
C GLY A 54 -3.92 -6.24 -2.35
N ALA A 55 -4.99 -7.03 -2.47
CA ALA A 55 -6.36 -6.53 -2.29
C ALA A 55 -6.60 -6.01 -0.86
N ALA A 56 -6.18 -6.76 0.15
CA ALA A 56 -6.30 -6.35 1.55
C ALA A 56 -5.49 -5.07 1.86
N ILE A 57 -4.25 -4.97 1.36
CA ILE A 57 -3.39 -3.78 1.47
C ILE A 57 -4.07 -2.56 0.87
N THR A 58 -4.69 -2.71 -0.31
CA THR A 58 -5.43 -1.63 -0.98
C THR A 58 -6.57 -1.11 -0.10
N VAL A 59 -7.36 -2.00 0.50
CA VAL A 59 -8.44 -1.63 1.43
C VAL A 59 -7.90 -0.96 2.69
N LEU A 60 -6.81 -1.50 3.27
CA LEU A 60 -6.19 -0.95 4.47
C LEU A 60 -5.63 0.46 4.23
N TRP A 61 -5.00 0.71 3.08
CA TRP A 61 -4.56 2.05 2.70
C TRP A 61 -5.73 3.01 2.55
N ALA A 62 -6.80 2.61 1.86
CA ALA A 62 -8.00 3.44 1.71
C ALA A 62 -8.64 3.78 3.07
N ALA A 63 -8.78 2.78 3.94
CA ALA A 63 -9.31 2.97 5.29
C ALA A 63 -8.42 3.89 6.12
N ALA A 64 -7.09 3.72 6.08
CA ALA A 64 -6.16 4.58 6.78
C ALA A 64 -6.19 6.03 6.27
N ALA A 65 -6.26 6.22 4.94
CA ALA A 65 -6.35 7.55 4.33
C ALA A 65 -7.66 8.27 4.72
N ALA A 66 -8.78 7.53 4.82
CA ALA A 66 -10.08 8.08 5.22
C ALA A 66 -10.09 8.64 6.66
N LEU A 67 -9.16 8.23 7.53
CA LEU A 67 -9.04 8.73 8.90
C LEU A 67 -8.35 10.10 8.99
N VAL A 68 -7.67 10.54 7.93
CA VAL A 68 -6.86 11.78 7.93
C VAL A 68 -7.66 13.03 8.33
N PRO A 69 -8.88 13.28 7.83
CA PRO A 69 -9.65 14.47 8.25
C PRO A 69 -9.97 14.50 9.75
N ALA A 70 -10.28 13.34 10.34
CA ALA A 70 -10.54 13.24 11.78
C ALA A 70 -9.25 13.43 12.61
N MET A 71 -8.14 12.86 12.15
CA MET A 71 -6.81 13.07 12.76
C MET A 71 -6.38 14.53 12.74
N GLN A 72 -6.60 15.23 11.61
CA GLN A 72 -6.28 16.65 11.47
C GLN A 72 -7.10 17.52 12.42
N LYS A 73 -8.31 17.08 12.80
CA LYS A 73 -9.16 17.71 13.83
C LYS A 73 -8.76 17.32 15.27
N GLY A 74 -7.69 16.54 15.46
CA GLY A 74 -7.17 16.17 16.77
C GLY A 74 -7.74 14.88 17.37
N SER A 75 -8.43 14.04 16.57
CA SER A 75 -8.92 12.75 17.07
C SER A 75 -7.76 11.77 17.29
N GLU A 76 -7.45 11.48 18.55
CA GLU A 76 -6.42 10.50 18.92
C GLU A 76 -6.86 9.06 18.60
N THR A 77 -8.15 8.74 18.66
CA THR A 77 -8.67 7.44 18.20
C THR A 77 -8.40 7.24 16.71
N ALA A 78 -8.68 8.24 15.87
CA ALA A 78 -8.40 8.16 14.43
C ALA A 78 -6.89 8.04 14.16
N ARG A 79 -6.06 8.75 14.94
CA ARG A 79 -4.59 8.68 14.84
C ARG A 79 -4.08 7.28 15.16
N ASN A 80 -4.49 6.73 16.29
CA ASN A 80 -4.06 5.41 16.73
C ASN A 80 -4.53 4.31 15.76
N LEU A 81 -5.76 4.43 15.26
CA LEU A 81 -6.26 3.50 14.25
C LEU A 81 -5.50 3.61 12.93
N HIS A 82 -5.21 4.83 12.44
CA HIS A 82 -4.38 5.03 11.25
C HIS A 82 -3.00 4.39 11.40
N ILE A 83 -2.35 4.57 12.56
CA ILE A 83 -1.05 3.96 12.86
C ILE A 83 -1.17 2.43 12.87
N ALA A 84 -2.17 1.86 13.56
CA ALA A 84 -2.36 0.41 13.64
C ALA A 84 -2.62 -0.21 12.27
N LEU A 85 -3.50 0.40 11.46
CA LEU A 85 -3.79 -0.05 10.10
C LEU A 85 -2.55 -0.04 9.22
N ASN A 86 -1.75 1.04 9.26
CA ASN A 86 -0.52 1.12 8.46
C ASN A 86 0.59 0.21 8.97
N ALA A 87 0.73 0.01 10.28
CA ALA A 87 1.69 -0.94 10.82
C ALA A 87 1.37 -2.37 10.34
N PHE A 88 0.11 -2.77 10.41
CA PHE A 88 -0.33 -4.05 9.86
C PHE A 88 -0.15 -4.12 8.34
N ASN A 89 -0.45 -3.03 7.63
CA ASN A 89 -0.23 -2.94 6.18
C ASN A 89 1.24 -3.15 5.81
N VAL A 90 2.19 -2.51 6.50
CA VAL A 90 3.63 -2.69 6.26
C VAL A 90 4.06 -4.13 6.50
N VAL A 91 3.58 -4.78 7.56
CA VAL A 91 3.86 -6.21 7.80
C VAL A 91 3.34 -7.06 6.65
N LEU A 92 2.09 -6.83 6.22
CA LEU A 92 1.49 -7.57 5.12
C LEU A 92 2.19 -7.31 3.78
N PHE A 93 2.62 -6.07 3.55
CA PHE A 93 3.36 -5.64 2.35
C PHE A 93 4.73 -6.33 2.28
N ILE A 94 5.47 -6.39 3.39
CA ILE A 94 6.74 -7.10 3.47
C ILE A 94 6.52 -8.61 3.27
N TRP A 95 5.51 -9.16 3.94
CA TRP A 95 5.20 -10.60 3.86
C TRP A 95 4.84 -11.06 2.45
N GLN A 96 4.14 -10.24 1.65
CA GLN A 96 3.78 -10.66 0.29
C GLN A 96 4.94 -10.63 -0.71
N ILE A 97 6.10 -10.02 -0.37
CA ILE A 97 7.24 -9.87 -1.31
C ILE A 97 7.69 -11.22 -1.90
N PRO A 98 7.93 -12.29 -1.12
CA PRO A 98 8.34 -13.58 -1.67
C PRO A 98 7.32 -14.14 -2.66
N THR A 99 6.02 -13.99 -2.37
CA THR A 99 4.95 -14.48 -3.25
C THR A 99 4.87 -13.72 -4.58
N GLY A 100 5.29 -12.44 -4.60
CA GLY A 100 5.40 -11.66 -5.83
C GLY A 100 6.61 -12.09 -6.67
N ILE A 101 7.74 -12.40 -6.01
CA ILE A 101 8.93 -12.94 -6.67
C ILE A 101 8.62 -14.28 -7.36
N ASP A 102 7.86 -15.16 -6.70
CA ASP A 102 7.41 -16.43 -7.29
C ASP A 102 6.55 -16.22 -8.56
N ILE A 103 5.71 -15.18 -8.56
CA ILE A 103 4.91 -14.81 -9.73
C ILE A 103 5.81 -14.32 -10.86
N VAL A 104 6.80 -13.49 -10.56
CA VAL A 104 7.77 -13.00 -11.55
C VAL A 104 8.53 -14.18 -12.18
N TYR A 105 9.01 -15.15 -11.39
CA TYR A 105 9.67 -16.33 -11.92
C TYR A 105 8.76 -17.16 -12.84
N LYS A 106 7.49 -17.35 -12.47
CA LYS A 106 6.51 -17.99 -13.37
C LYS A 106 6.31 -17.22 -14.67
N VAL A 107 6.31 -15.88 -14.62
CA VAL A 107 6.26 -15.08 -15.84
C VAL A 107 7.47 -15.35 -16.73
N PHE A 108 8.69 -15.38 -16.17
CA PHE A 108 9.89 -15.72 -16.95
C PHE A 108 9.84 -17.13 -17.54
N GLU A 109 9.38 -18.12 -16.76
CA GLU A 109 9.25 -19.52 -17.17
C GLU A 109 8.26 -19.69 -18.34
N PHE A 110 7.11 -19.02 -18.30
CA PHE A 110 6.05 -19.19 -19.30
C PHE A 110 6.07 -18.14 -20.42
N THR A 111 6.92 -17.13 -20.35
CA THR A 111 7.05 -16.12 -21.42
C THR A 111 7.89 -16.69 -22.57
N LYS A 112 7.32 -16.69 -23.77
CA LYS A 112 8.10 -16.90 -25.00
C LYS A 112 8.77 -15.59 -25.37
N TRP A 113 10.08 -15.56 -25.25
CA TRP A 113 10.90 -14.42 -25.63
C TRP A 113 11.09 -14.38 -27.16
N PRO A 114 11.19 -13.19 -27.77
CA PRO A 114 11.51 -13.05 -29.19
C PRO A 114 12.91 -13.59 -29.54
#